data_AF-A0A3A9VJ61-F1
#
_entry.id   AF-A0A3A9VJ61-F1
#
_cell.length_a   1.000
_cell.length_b   1.000
_cell.length_c   1.000
_cell.angle_alpha   90.00
_cell.angle_beta   90.00
_cell.angle_gamma   90.00
#
_symmetry.space_group_name_H-M   'P 1'
#
loop_
_entity.id
_entity.type
_entity.pdbx_description
1 polymer ?
#
loop_
_entity_poly.entity_id
_entity_poly.type
_entity_poly.pdbx_seq_one_letter_code
_entity_poly.pdbx_strand_id
1 'polypeptide(L)'
;MKNIIIIALFITCTVYGQQDNTTSQNSVKVGDIFIIGAPSSSNYQSVFFPKNNFIIKKGGIPNYKRIRGTYVVTTSVTKDQEGSTKISLKRKDGKKFFNSITQIQAHLENALVQNELKLAR
;
A
#
# COMPACT_ATOMS: atom_id res chain seq x y z
N MET A 1 67.72 -16.69 11.41
CA MET A 1 66.50 -16.17 12.06
C MET A 1 65.46 -15.97 10.98
N LYS A 2 64.32 -16.63 11.16
CA LYS A 2 63.33 -16.97 10.14
C LYS A 2 62.16 -16.02 10.30
N ASN A 3 62.11 -14.96 9.49
CA ASN A 3 60.98 -14.04 9.51
C ASN A 3 60.29 -14.10 8.14
N ILE A 4 59.01 -14.40 8.24
CA ILE A 4 58.15 -15.06 7.24
C ILE A 4 57.59 -14.02 6.27
N ILE A 5 57.69 -14.32 4.97
CA ILE A 5 56.94 -13.67 3.88
C ILE A 5 55.55 -14.31 3.82
N ILE A 6 54.45 -13.59 4.11
CA ILE A 6 53.05 -13.95 3.74
C ILE A 6 52.23 -12.64 3.68
N ILE A 7 52.01 -12.07 2.49
CA ILE A 7 50.81 -12.14 1.62
C ILE A 7 49.83 -10.98 1.83
N ALA A 8 49.58 -10.27 0.73
CA ALA A 8 48.61 -9.20 0.57
C ALA A 8 47.17 -9.66 0.83
N LEU A 9 46.38 -8.83 1.51
CA LEU A 9 44.92 -8.93 1.49
C LEU A 9 44.34 -7.60 1.03
N PHE A 10 44.04 -7.55 -0.26
CA PHE A 10 43.24 -6.53 -0.92
C PHE A 10 41.80 -6.66 -0.38
N ILE A 11 41.43 -5.84 0.60
CA ILE A 11 40.03 -5.74 1.05
C ILE A 11 39.33 -4.77 0.10
N THR A 12 38.87 -5.28 -1.04
CA THR A 12 37.79 -4.61 -1.78
C THR A 12 36.51 -4.87 -1.00
N CYS A 13 36.14 -3.93 -0.13
CA CYS A 13 34.75 -3.81 0.29
C CYS A 13 33.93 -3.48 -0.96
N THR A 14 33.40 -4.50 -1.63
CA THR A 14 32.26 -4.33 -2.52
C THR A 14 31.10 -3.91 -1.64
N VAL A 15 30.90 -2.60 -1.55
CA VAL A 15 29.65 -2.05 -1.04
C VAL A 15 28.60 -2.58 -2.00
N TYR A 16 27.85 -3.59 -1.56
CA TYR A 16 26.60 -3.96 -2.21
C TYR A 16 25.77 -2.68 -2.20
N GLY A 17 25.63 -2.05 -3.37
CA GLY A 17 24.69 -0.97 -3.54
C GLY A 17 23.36 -1.47 -3.03
N GLN A 18 22.90 -0.91 -1.91
CA GLN A 18 21.49 -0.98 -1.60
C GLN A 18 20.84 -0.25 -2.77
N GLN A 19 20.33 -1.04 -3.72
CA GLN A 19 19.35 -0.56 -4.66
C GLN A 19 18.17 -0.15 -3.79
N ASP A 20 18.19 1.12 -3.41
CA ASP A 20 17.00 1.83 -3.01
C ASP A 20 16.02 1.57 -4.14
N ASN A 21 15.14 0.60 -3.90
CA ASN A 21 13.81 0.61 -4.48
C ASN A 21 13.12 1.84 -3.88
N THR A 22 13.64 3.03 -4.20
CA THR A 22 12.81 4.17 -4.54
C THR A 22 11.93 3.65 -5.66
N THR A 23 10.88 2.95 -5.23
CA THR A 23 9.65 2.81 -5.98
C THR A 23 9.44 4.20 -6.49
N SER A 24 9.69 4.38 -7.78
CA SER A 24 9.63 5.68 -8.43
C SER A 24 8.37 6.31 -7.88
N GLN A 25 8.53 7.45 -7.22
CA GLN A 25 7.43 8.24 -6.72
C GLN A 25 6.69 8.78 -7.96
N ASN A 26 6.11 7.86 -8.72
CA ASN A 26 5.07 8.11 -9.68
C ASN A 26 3.97 8.66 -8.79
N SER A 27 3.89 9.98 -8.81
CA SER A 27 2.83 10.72 -8.17
C SER A 27 1.53 10.08 -8.62
N VAL A 28 0.83 9.43 -7.67
CA VAL A 28 -0.46 8.81 -7.96
C VAL A 28 -1.39 9.91 -8.44
N LYS A 29 -2.08 9.63 -9.54
CA LYS A 29 -3.02 10.54 -10.18
C LYS A 29 -4.45 10.07 -9.95
N VAL A 30 -5.36 11.01 -10.06
CA VAL A 30 -6.79 10.68 -10.15
C VAL A 30 -7.00 9.86 -11.42
N GLY A 31 -7.72 8.75 -11.30
CA GLY A 31 -7.93 7.77 -12.37
C GLY A 31 -7.04 6.53 -12.29
N ASP A 32 -5.98 6.55 -11.48
CA ASP A 32 -5.13 5.37 -11.28
C ASP A 32 -5.92 4.21 -10.67
N ILE A 33 -5.58 2.98 -11.08
CA ILE A 33 -6.28 1.77 -10.66
C ILE A 33 -5.39 0.96 -9.73
N PHE A 34 -5.99 0.54 -8.61
CA PHE A 34 -5.38 -0.34 -7.63
C PHE A 34 -6.25 -1.57 -7.39
N ILE A 35 -5.67 -2.57 -6.77
CA ILE A 35 -6.34 -3.78 -6.30
C ILE A 35 -6.22 -3.81 -4.79
N ILE A 36 -7.33 -4.03 -4.09
CA ILE A 36 -7.30 -4.25 -2.64
C ILE A 36 -6.67 -5.62 -2.37
N GLY A 37 -5.52 -5.62 -1.72
CA GLY A 37 -4.79 -6.84 -1.36
C GLY A 37 -5.24 -7.44 -0.04
N ALA A 38 -4.48 -8.42 0.44
CA ALA A 38 -4.64 -8.96 1.79
C ALA A 38 -3.70 -8.18 2.72
N PRO A 39 -4.20 -7.65 3.86
CA PRO A 39 -3.34 -6.96 4.80
C PRO A 39 -2.26 -7.90 5.35
N SER A 40 -1.06 -7.37 5.55
CA SER A 40 0.00 -8.09 6.29
C SER A 40 -0.37 -8.33 7.76
N SER A 41 -1.34 -7.58 8.30
CA SER A 41 -1.85 -7.71 9.66
C SER A 41 -3.21 -8.44 9.71
N SER A 42 -3.74 -8.69 10.91
CA SER A 42 -5.07 -9.30 11.07
C SER A 42 -6.21 -8.44 10.48
N ASN A 43 -6.02 -7.12 10.41
CA ASN A 43 -7.00 -6.16 9.92
C ASN A 43 -6.34 -5.15 8.96
N TYR A 44 -7.17 -4.39 8.24
CA TYR A 44 -6.67 -3.26 7.47
C TYR A 44 -6.36 -2.09 8.40
N GLN A 45 -5.17 -1.52 8.28
CA GLN A 45 -4.70 -0.38 9.05
C GLN A 45 -4.48 0.85 8.17
N SER A 46 -4.02 0.64 6.94
CA SER A 46 -3.65 1.72 6.01
C SER A 46 -4.78 2.06 5.04
N VAL A 47 -5.68 1.11 4.77
CA VAL A 47 -6.95 1.31 4.07
C VAL A 47 -8.07 1.48 5.09
N PHE A 48 -8.64 2.68 5.13
CA PHE A 48 -9.60 3.08 6.14
C PHE A 48 -11.01 2.65 5.77
N PHE A 49 -11.41 1.51 6.32
CA PHE A 49 -12.80 1.09 6.32
C PHE A 49 -13.55 1.65 7.53
N PRO A 50 -14.83 2.04 7.37
CA PRO A 50 -15.66 2.40 8.51
C PRO A 50 -15.81 1.22 9.49
N LYS A 51 -16.08 1.53 10.76
CA LYS A 51 -16.35 0.51 11.78
C LYS A 51 -17.52 -0.39 11.38
N ASN A 52 -17.48 -1.67 11.75
CA ASN A 52 -18.55 -2.65 11.46
C ASN A 52 -19.94 -2.13 11.80
N ASN A 53 -20.12 -1.53 12.97
CA ASN A 53 -21.40 -0.98 13.41
C ASN A 53 -21.93 0.12 12.48
N PHE A 54 -21.04 0.94 11.92
CA PHE A 54 -21.43 1.98 10.96
C PHE A 54 -21.85 1.37 9.62
N ILE A 55 -21.14 0.35 9.16
CA ILE A 55 -21.49 -0.41 7.96
C ILE A 55 -22.88 -1.04 8.12
N ILE A 56 -23.13 -1.73 9.24
CA ILE A 56 -24.39 -2.41 9.55
C ILE A 56 -25.55 -1.41 9.68
N LYS A 57 -25.36 -0.30 10.41
CA LYS A 57 -26.39 0.75 10.55
C LYS A 57 -26.78 1.38 9.21
N LYS A 58 -25.90 1.37 8.21
CA LYS A 58 -26.19 1.80 6.83
C LYS A 58 -26.73 0.67 5.93
N GLY A 59 -27.12 -0.47 6.50
CA GLY A 59 -27.65 -1.62 5.75
C GLY A 59 -26.58 -2.43 4.99
N GLY A 60 -25.31 -2.24 5.33
CA GLY A 60 -24.19 -2.96 4.72
C GLY A 60 -23.79 -4.23 5.46
N ILE A 61 -22.97 -5.06 4.81
CA ILE A 61 -22.45 -6.32 5.36
C ILE A 61 -20.92 -6.23 5.44
N PRO A 62 -20.30 -6.21 6.64
CA PRO A 62 -18.85 -6.04 6.82
C PRO A 62 -18.09 -7.33 6.47
N ASN A 63 -18.06 -7.68 5.18
CA ASN A 63 -17.37 -8.85 4.68
C ASN A 63 -16.02 -8.47 4.03
N TYR A 64 -14.99 -8.37 4.86
CA TYR A 64 -13.63 -8.01 4.44
C TYR A 64 -12.96 -9.05 3.53
N LYS A 65 -13.36 -10.32 3.61
CA LYS A 65 -12.84 -11.38 2.74
C LYS A 65 -13.22 -11.13 1.28
N ARG A 66 -14.47 -10.68 1.03
CA ARG A 66 -14.98 -10.38 -0.32
C ARG A 66 -14.42 -9.09 -0.93
N ILE A 67 -13.84 -8.21 -0.12
CA ILE A 67 -13.24 -6.97 -0.62
C ILE A 67 -11.86 -7.22 -1.25
N ARG A 68 -11.14 -8.26 -0.80
CA ARG A 68 -9.85 -8.65 -1.39
C ARG A 68 -10.01 -8.94 -2.88
N GLY A 69 -9.05 -8.48 -3.69
CA GLY A 69 -9.09 -8.60 -5.16
C GLY A 69 -10.00 -7.59 -5.86
N THR A 70 -10.66 -6.69 -5.12
CA THR A 70 -11.50 -5.66 -5.74
C THR A 70 -10.61 -4.60 -6.41
N TYR A 71 -10.90 -4.32 -7.68
CA TYR A 71 -10.33 -3.17 -8.39
C TYR A 71 -10.97 -1.88 -7.93
N VAL A 72 -10.13 -0.90 -7.61
CA VAL A 72 -10.52 0.43 -7.15
C VAL A 72 -9.82 1.49 -7.98
N VAL A 73 -10.47 2.64 -8.14
CA VAL A 73 -9.97 3.80 -8.87
C VAL A 73 -9.78 4.96 -7.91
N THR A 74 -8.67 5.69 -8.06
CA THR A 74 -8.38 6.90 -7.31
C THR A 74 -9.29 8.03 -7.76
N THR A 75 -10.03 8.61 -6.83
CA THR A 75 -10.93 9.75 -7.08
C THR A 75 -10.37 11.06 -6.59
N SER A 76 -9.51 11.04 -5.58
CA SER A 76 -8.82 12.24 -5.08
C SER A 76 -7.47 11.86 -4.49
N VAL A 77 -6.53 12.80 -4.55
CA VAL A 77 -5.21 12.69 -3.96
C VAL A 77 -4.97 13.94 -3.14
N THR A 78 -4.65 13.77 -1.86
CA THR A 78 -4.40 14.85 -0.91
C THR A 78 -3.08 14.55 -0.20
N LYS A 79 -2.25 15.57 -0.02
CA LYS A 79 -1.05 15.46 0.81
C LYS A 79 -1.36 15.99 2.20
N ASP A 80 -1.00 15.23 3.22
CA ASP A 80 -1.03 15.70 4.60
C ASP A 80 0.11 16.71 4.84
N GLN A 81 0.03 17.48 5.92
CA GLN A 81 1.03 18.48 6.29
C GLN A 81 2.43 17.87 6.53
N GLU A 82 2.48 16.59 6.91
CA GLU A 82 3.70 15.81 7.12
C GLU A 82 4.25 15.18 5.81
N GLY A 83 3.60 15.44 4.67
CA GLY A 83 4.03 14.95 3.35
C GLY A 83 3.50 13.57 2.96
N SER A 84 2.73 12.89 3.81
CA SER A 84 2.09 11.61 3.50
C SER A 84 0.95 11.75 2.47
N THR A 85 0.82 10.81 1.54
CA THR A 85 -0.23 10.86 0.50
C THR A 85 -1.47 10.10 0.94
N LYS A 86 -2.56 10.83 1.20
CA LYS A 86 -3.90 10.25 1.36
C LYS A 86 -4.61 10.20 0.00
N ILE A 87 -5.14 9.03 -0.34
CA ILE A 87 -5.94 8.83 -1.55
C ILE A 87 -7.37 8.43 -1.20
N SER A 88 -8.32 8.92 -1.97
CA SER A 88 -9.70 8.43 -1.95
C SER A 88 -9.93 7.44 -3.08
N LEU A 89 -10.64 6.36 -2.77
CA LEU A 89 -10.83 5.22 -3.66
C LEU A 89 -12.31 4.88 -3.80
N LYS A 90 -12.74 4.58 -5.02
CA LYS A 90 -14.04 3.99 -5.33
C LYS A 90 -13.86 2.66 -6.05
N ARG A 91 -14.83 1.75 -5.97
CA ARG A 91 -14.75 0.50 -6.74
C ARG A 91 -14.85 0.82 -8.24
N LYS A 92 -13.97 0.23 -9.05
CA LYS A 92 -13.98 0.39 -10.52
C LYS A 92 -15.28 -0.12 -11.14
N ASP A 93 -15.89 -1.13 -10.53
CA ASP A 93 -17.16 -1.73 -10.98
C ASP A 93 -18.41 -0.89 -10.66
N GLY A 94 -18.26 0.30 -10.07
CA GLY A 94 -19.36 1.18 -9.69
C GLY A 94 -20.20 0.71 -8.50
N LYS A 95 -19.92 -0.48 -7.93
CA LYS A 95 -20.62 -0.97 -6.74
C LYS A 95 -20.13 -0.24 -5.49
N LYS A 96 -20.90 -0.38 -4.42
CA LYS A 96 -20.52 0.10 -3.08
C LYS A 96 -19.69 -0.95 -2.35
N PHE A 97 -18.71 -0.51 -1.56
CA PHE A 97 -18.06 -1.35 -0.56
C PHE A 97 -19.08 -1.77 0.50
N PHE A 98 -19.04 -3.05 0.89
CA PHE A 98 -19.97 -3.62 1.88
C PHE A 98 -21.45 -3.38 1.57
N ASN A 99 -21.81 -3.16 0.29
CA ASN A 99 -23.14 -2.78 -0.19
C ASN A 99 -23.67 -1.39 0.28
N SER A 100 -22.93 -0.64 1.10
CA SER A 100 -23.42 0.63 1.67
C SER A 100 -22.45 1.81 1.54
N ILE A 101 -21.15 1.56 1.46
CA ILE A 101 -20.12 2.59 1.47
C ILE A 101 -19.64 2.88 0.04
N THR A 102 -19.74 4.13 -0.41
CA THR A 102 -19.42 4.49 -1.80
C THR A 102 -17.93 4.75 -2.04
N GLN A 103 -17.22 5.23 -1.02
CA GLN A 103 -15.83 5.66 -1.11
C GLN A 103 -15.11 5.32 0.19
N ILE A 104 -13.82 4.99 0.07
CA ILE A 104 -12.92 4.75 1.20
C ILE A 104 -11.66 5.60 1.01
N GLN A 105 -10.87 5.73 2.07
CA GLN A 105 -9.59 6.44 2.03
C GLN A 105 -8.45 5.47 2.34
N ALA A 106 -7.24 5.79 1.90
CA ALA A 106 -6.05 5.04 2.27
C ALA A 106 -4.82 5.96 2.37
N HIS A 107 -3.88 5.60 3.24
CA HIS A 107 -2.51 6.11 3.15
C HIS A 107 -1.76 5.29 2.11
N LEU A 108 -1.39 5.93 1.01
CA LEU A 108 -0.84 5.26 -0.15
C LEU A 108 0.45 4.49 0.20
N GLU A 109 1.41 5.19 0.80
CA GLU A 109 2.74 4.65 1.09
C GLU A 109 2.64 3.41 2.00
N ASN A 110 1.91 3.55 3.11
CA ASN A 110 1.73 2.46 4.06
C ASN A 110 0.88 1.32 3.50
N ALA A 111 -0.15 1.61 2.71
CA ALA A 111 -1.00 0.58 2.11
C ALA A 111 -0.26 -0.26 1.07
N LEU A 112 0.67 0.33 0.33
CA LEU A 112 1.56 -0.41 -0.58
C LEU A 112 2.53 -1.30 0.20
N VAL A 113 3.17 -0.76 1.25
CA VAL A 113 4.11 -1.51 2.10
C VAL A 113 3.42 -2.68 2.82
N GLN A 114 2.21 -2.48 3.33
CA GLN A 114 1.44 -3.48 4.06
C GLN A 114 0.64 -4.45 3.16
N ASN A 115 0.87 -4.43 1.84
CA ASN A 115 0.15 -5.22 0.85
C ASN A 115 -1.38 -5.04 0.84
N GLU A 116 -1.89 -3.98 1.47
CA GLU A 116 -3.31 -3.65 1.50
C GLU A 116 -3.79 -3.07 0.16
N LEU A 117 -2.90 -2.40 -0.56
CA LEU A 117 -3.09 -1.98 -1.94
C LEU A 117 -1.97 -2.53 -2.81
N LYS A 118 -2.34 -2.89 -4.04
CA LYS A 118 -1.41 -3.30 -5.09
C LYS A 118 -1.72 -2.52 -6.35
N LEU A 119 -0.68 -2.09 -7.06
CA LEU A 119 -0.85 -1.43 -8.35
C LEU A 119 -1.48 -2.44 -9.34
N ALA A 120 -2.56 -2.04 -10.01
CA ALA A 120 -3.10 -2.86 -11.10
C ALA A 120 -2.19 -2.69 -12.32
N ARG A 121 -1.30 -3.66 -12.56
CA ARG A 121 -0.53 -3.75 -13.82
C ARG A 121 -1.38 -4.34 -14.92
#